data_AF-A0AAW0FT32-F1
#
_entry.id   AF-A0AAW0FT32-F1
#
_cell.length_a   1.000
_cell.length_b   1.000
_cell.length_c   1.000
_cell.angle_alpha   90.00
_cell.angle_beta   90.00
_cell.angle_gamma   90.00
#
_symmetry.space_group_name_H-M   'P 1'
#
loop_
_entity.id
_entity.type
_entity.pdbx_description
1 polymer ?
#
loop_
_entity_poly.entity_id
_entity_poly.type
_entity_poly.pdbx_seq_one_letter_code
_entity_poly.pdbx_strand_id
1 'polypeptide(L)'
;MNAPNRYELYVLDEEERPVEVVEDTKIPNAATIKIVKQDHTLGNLLRAQLLAMPQVLFAGYKVPHPLQPYFLIKLQTDGSITPTALLEQACTKLIGTISTLESTFKKEFQMSGIGMGPTAGATAGGFGGPGFGGSGSAGWGSGGGAAGWGGGAAAGWGAGAAGGSGAGEDPYGTGAASSSNFQGGRDYLDI
;
A
#
# COMPACT_ATOMS: atom_id res chain seq x y z
N MET A 1 -8.46 -8.28 39.65
CA MET A 1 -7.68 -8.23 38.39
C MET A 1 -8.53 -8.99 37.37
N ASN A 2 -9.31 -8.29 36.55
CA ASN A 2 -10.33 -8.91 35.67
C ASN A 2 -10.00 -8.69 34.19
N ALA A 3 -8.70 -8.49 33.88
CA ALA A 3 -8.26 -8.35 32.51
C ALA A 3 -8.18 -9.75 31.88
N PRO A 4 -8.85 -9.98 30.74
CA PRO A 4 -8.72 -11.24 30.00
C PRO A 4 -7.29 -11.42 29.49
N ASN A 5 -6.90 -12.66 29.20
CA ASN A 5 -5.58 -12.93 28.66
C ASN A 5 -5.49 -12.48 27.19
N ARG A 6 -4.31 -12.04 26.75
CA ARG A 6 -4.13 -11.54 25.37
C ARG A 6 -4.33 -12.58 24.28
N TYR A 7 -4.09 -13.86 24.56
CA TYR A 7 -4.25 -14.92 23.56
C TYR A 7 -5.73 -15.16 23.21
N GLU A 8 -6.65 -14.82 24.10
CA GLU A 8 -8.10 -14.95 23.88
C GLU A 8 -8.61 -14.04 22.75
N LEU A 9 -7.78 -13.13 22.24
CA LEU A 9 -8.09 -12.24 21.12
C LEU A 9 -8.04 -12.94 19.76
N TYR A 10 -7.20 -13.97 19.60
CA TYR A 10 -6.94 -14.62 18.30
C TYR A 10 -6.99 -16.15 18.36
N VAL A 11 -6.92 -16.76 19.55
CA VAL A 11 -7.09 -18.20 19.73
C VAL A 11 -8.57 -18.50 19.95
N LEU A 12 -9.10 -19.44 19.17
CA LEU A 12 -10.46 -19.97 19.33
C LEU A 12 -10.51 -20.92 20.51
N ASP A 13 -11.58 -20.83 21.29
CA ASP A 13 -11.86 -21.79 22.36
C ASP A 13 -12.38 -23.11 21.74
N GLU A 14 -12.23 -24.25 22.43
CA GLU A 14 -12.52 -25.58 21.86
C GLU A 14 -13.96 -25.76 21.35
N GLU A 15 -14.90 -24.96 21.87
CA GLU A 15 -16.33 -25.03 21.54
C GLU A 15 -16.79 -23.93 20.55
N GLU A 16 -15.92 -22.99 20.17
CA GLU A 16 -16.31 -21.83 19.37
C GLU A 16 -16.07 -22.04 17.87
N ARG A 17 -17.13 -21.86 17.06
CA ARG A 17 -17.02 -21.91 15.60
C ARG A 17 -16.43 -20.61 15.07
N PRO A 18 -15.44 -20.66 14.16
CA PRO A 18 -14.79 -19.45 13.65
C PRO A 18 -15.72 -18.56 12.84
N VAL A 19 -16.73 -19.16 12.18
CA VAL A 19 -17.70 -18.47 11.34
C VAL A 19 -19.09 -19.01 11.66
N GLU A 20 -20.02 -18.10 11.97
CA GLU A 20 -21.43 -18.40 12.13
C GLU A 20 -22.23 -17.61 11.09
N VAL A 21 -22.98 -18.29 10.24
CA VAL A 21 -23.82 -17.67 9.21
C VAL A 21 -25.27 -17.67 9.68
N VAL A 22 -25.87 -16.49 9.74
CA VAL A 22 -27.28 -16.29 10.10
C VAL A 22 -27.97 -15.63 8.92
N GLU A 23 -28.85 -16.35 8.26
CA GLU A 23 -29.67 -15.79 7.19
C GLU A 23 -30.70 -14.80 7.77
N ASP A 24 -30.87 -13.65 7.12
CA ASP A 24 -31.82 -12.63 7.58
C ASP A 24 -33.20 -12.93 6.97
N THR A 25 -34.21 -13.14 7.82
CA THR A 25 -35.57 -13.44 7.36
C THR A 25 -36.34 -12.19 6.94
N LYS A 26 -35.82 -10.98 7.23
CA LYS A 26 -36.52 -9.72 6.97
C LYS A 26 -36.22 -9.16 5.59
N ILE A 27 -35.05 -9.46 5.04
CA ILE A 27 -34.57 -8.91 3.77
C ILE A 27 -34.25 -10.08 2.84
N PRO A 28 -34.78 -10.11 1.61
CA PRO A 28 -34.48 -11.19 0.67
C PRO A 28 -32.98 -11.19 0.33
N ASN A 29 -32.42 -12.39 0.23
CA ASN A 29 -31.02 -12.62 -0.15
C ASN A 29 -30.00 -11.87 0.74
N ALA A 30 -30.33 -11.72 2.03
CA ALA A 30 -29.44 -11.13 3.01
C ALA A 30 -28.95 -12.15 4.03
N ALA A 31 -27.67 -12.04 4.40
CA ALA A 31 -27.07 -12.84 5.45
C ALA A 31 -26.24 -11.96 6.39
N THR A 32 -26.30 -12.29 7.67
CA THR A 32 -25.42 -11.77 8.71
C THR A 32 -24.41 -12.84 9.07
N ILE A 33 -23.13 -12.58 8.80
CA ILE A 33 -22.03 -13.47 9.12
C ILE A 33 -21.31 -12.94 10.34
N LYS A 34 -21.18 -13.76 11.38
CA LYS A 34 -20.40 -13.48 12.58
C LYS A 34 -19.06 -14.20 12.46
N ILE A 35 -17.98 -13.45 12.51
CA ILE A 35 -16.62 -13.97 12.50
C ILE A 35 -16.00 -13.68 13.86
N VAL A 36 -15.54 -14.73 14.53
CA VAL A 36 -14.99 -14.63 15.89
C VAL A 36 -13.46 -14.61 15.86
N LYS A 37 -12.87 -14.01 16.89
CA LYS A 37 -11.42 -13.82 17.09
C LYS A 37 -10.77 -13.06 15.94
N GLN A 38 -11.49 -12.08 15.39
CA GLN A 38 -11.06 -11.25 14.26
C GLN A 38 -11.48 -9.80 14.50
N ASP A 39 -10.78 -8.88 13.85
CA ASP A 39 -10.90 -7.43 14.06
C ASP A 39 -11.16 -6.67 12.74
N HIS A 40 -10.96 -5.35 12.81
CA HIS A 40 -11.12 -4.45 11.66
C HIS A 40 -10.19 -4.77 10.49
N THR A 41 -9.07 -5.48 10.71
CA THR A 41 -8.13 -5.80 9.62
C THR A 41 -8.83 -6.67 8.57
N LEU A 42 -9.47 -7.74 9.00
CA LEU A 42 -10.22 -8.65 8.13
C LEU A 42 -11.56 -8.02 7.74
N GLY A 43 -12.27 -7.40 8.69
CA GLY A 43 -13.60 -6.83 8.43
C GLY A 43 -13.62 -5.73 7.38
N ASN A 44 -12.70 -4.76 7.46
CA ASN A 44 -12.63 -3.67 6.49
C ASN A 44 -12.15 -4.15 5.13
N LEU A 45 -11.20 -5.09 5.10
CA LEU A 45 -10.66 -5.68 3.87
C LEU A 45 -11.75 -6.45 3.10
N LEU A 46 -12.53 -7.29 3.80
CA LEU A 46 -13.66 -7.98 3.18
C LEU A 46 -14.74 -7.01 2.70
N ARG A 47 -15.09 -6.00 3.50
CA ARG A 47 -16.09 -4.99 3.12
C ARG A 47 -15.69 -4.31 1.81
N ALA A 48 -14.44 -3.87 1.69
CA ALA A 48 -13.96 -3.20 0.48
C ALA A 48 -14.04 -4.11 -0.75
N GLN A 49 -13.65 -5.38 -0.61
CA GLN A 49 -13.75 -6.35 -1.70
C GLN A 49 -15.19 -6.64 -2.11
N LEU A 50 -16.11 -6.75 -1.14
CA LEU A 50 -17.51 -7.06 -1.38
C LEU A 50 -18.20 -5.90 -2.10
N LEU A 51 -17.92 -4.65 -1.73
CA LEU A 51 -18.44 -3.46 -2.41
C LEU A 51 -17.89 -3.29 -3.83
N ALA A 52 -16.73 -3.87 -4.15
CA ALA A 52 -16.18 -3.85 -5.51
C ALA A 52 -16.90 -4.80 -6.48
N MET A 53 -17.76 -5.70 -5.98
CA MET A 53 -18.46 -6.68 -6.81
C MET A 53 -19.86 -6.18 -7.22
N PRO A 54 -20.21 -6.22 -8.52
CA PRO A 54 -21.48 -5.64 -9.00
C PRO A 54 -22.73 -6.40 -8.52
N GLN A 55 -22.60 -7.67 -8.14
CA GLN A 55 -23.70 -8.48 -7.61
C GLN A 55 -24.08 -8.15 -6.15
N VAL A 56 -23.38 -7.22 -5.50
CA VAL A 56 -23.64 -6.79 -4.13
C VAL A 56 -24.49 -5.54 -4.12
N LEU A 57 -25.65 -5.62 -3.48
CA LEU A 57 -26.50 -4.47 -3.23
C LEU A 57 -26.06 -3.72 -1.96
N PHE A 58 -25.67 -4.47 -0.93
CA PHE A 58 -25.24 -3.90 0.33
C PHE A 58 -24.17 -4.78 0.99
N ALA A 59 -23.10 -4.14 1.46
CA ALA A 59 -22.11 -4.77 2.32
C ALA A 59 -21.64 -3.78 3.40
N GLY A 60 -21.79 -4.20 4.65
CA GLY A 60 -21.34 -3.42 5.80
C GLY A 60 -20.87 -4.34 6.92
N TYR A 61 -19.91 -3.88 7.73
CA TYR A 61 -19.50 -4.59 8.92
C TYR A 61 -19.56 -3.67 10.14
N LYS A 62 -19.74 -4.27 11.31
CA LYS A 62 -19.66 -3.56 12.58
C LYS A 62 -19.02 -4.43 13.66
N VAL A 63 -18.26 -3.79 14.54
CA VAL A 63 -17.80 -4.37 15.81
C VAL A 63 -18.79 -3.92 16.88
N PRO A 64 -19.59 -4.83 17.47
CA PRO A 64 -20.63 -4.44 18.42
C PRO A 64 -20.06 -3.93 19.74
N HIS A 65 -18.91 -4.45 20.17
CA HIS A 65 -18.22 -3.99 21.37
C HIS A 65 -16.70 -4.20 21.25
N PRO A 66 -15.85 -3.21 21.55
CA PRO A 66 -14.39 -3.31 21.36
C PRO A 66 -13.70 -4.37 22.25
N LEU A 67 -14.25 -4.65 23.45
CA LEU A 67 -13.72 -5.69 24.35
C LEU A 67 -13.99 -7.13 23.89
N GLN A 68 -14.85 -7.32 22.88
CA GLN A 68 -15.16 -8.65 22.35
C GLN A 68 -14.60 -8.76 20.93
N PRO A 69 -13.65 -9.65 20.67
CA PRO A 69 -12.96 -9.74 19.39
C PRO A 69 -13.81 -10.50 18.36
N TYR A 70 -14.99 -9.97 18.03
CA TYR A 70 -15.78 -10.46 16.92
C TYR A 70 -16.42 -9.31 16.18
N PHE A 71 -16.72 -9.55 14.91
CA PHE A 71 -17.42 -8.59 14.10
C PHE A 71 -18.53 -9.26 13.30
N LEU A 72 -19.51 -8.44 12.92
CA LEU A 72 -20.68 -8.87 12.18
C LEU A 72 -20.63 -8.21 10.80
N ILE A 73 -20.64 -9.03 9.75
CA ILE A 73 -20.81 -8.57 8.37
C ILE A 73 -22.26 -8.78 7.98
N LYS A 74 -22.90 -7.75 7.44
CA LYS A 74 -24.18 -7.83 6.75
C LYS A 74 -23.95 -7.72 5.26
N LEU A 75 -24.47 -8.70 4.53
CA LEU A 75 -24.41 -8.78 3.07
C LEU A 75 -25.81 -8.93 2.50
N GLN A 76 -26.04 -8.25 1.38
CA GLN A 76 -27.24 -8.39 0.57
C GLN A 76 -26.83 -8.53 -0.89
N THR A 77 -27.34 -9.57 -1.55
CA THR A 77 -27.10 -9.81 -2.97
C THR A 77 -28.35 -9.53 -3.80
N ASP A 78 -28.14 -9.37 -5.11
CA ASP A 78 -29.19 -9.22 -6.13
C ASP A 78 -30.05 -10.49 -6.34
N GLY A 79 -29.65 -11.62 -5.73
CA GLY A 79 -30.30 -12.93 -5.89
C GLY A 79 -29.67 -13.80 -7.00
N SER A 80 -28.69 -13.29 -7.74
CA SER A 80 -27.94 -14.08 -8.73
C SER A 80 -27.05 -15.12 -8.07
N ILE A 81 -26.51 -14.81 -6.88
CA ILE A 81 -25.60 -15.64 -6.10
C ILE A 81 -26.00 -15.60 -4.62
N THR A 82 -25.89 -16.74 -3.92
CA THR A 82 -26.09 -16.81 -2.48
C THR A 82 -25.03 -15.98 -1.73
N PRO A 83 -25.36 -15.27 -0.64
CA PRO A 83 -24.39 -14.47 0.11
C PRO A 83 -23.15 -15.25 0.58
N THR A 84 -23.30 -16.53 0.91
CA THR A 84 -22.21 -17.41 1.32
C THR A 84 -21.21 -17.66 0.19
N ALA A 85 -21.69 -18.07 -0.99
CA ALA A 85 -20.84 -18.29 -2.16
C ALA A 85 -20.15 -16.99 -2.62
N LEU A 86 -20.84 -15.86 -2.49
CA LEU A 86 -20.25 -14.55 -2.79
C LEU A 86 -19.07 -14.23 -1.86
N LEU A 87 -19.20 -14.53 -0.56
CA LEU A 87 -18.13 -14.35 0.40
C LEU A 87 -16.91 -15.20 0.05
N GLU A 88 -17.12 -16.47 -0.31
CA GLU A 88 -16.04 -17.37 -0.76
C GLU A 88 -15.31 -16.82 -2.00
N GLN A 89 -16.06 -16.30 -2.97
CA GLN A 89 -15.50 -15.64 -4.15
C GLN A 89 -14.69 -14.38 -3.78
N ALA A 90 -15.17 -13.58 -2.82
CA ALA A 90 -14.45 -12.41 -2.33
C ALA A 90 -13.11 -12.81 -1.68
N CYS A 91 -13.13 -13.82 -0.83
CA CYS A 91 -11.92 -14.36 -0.18
C CYS A 91 -10.91 -14.87 -1.23
N THR A 92 -11.38 -15.62 -2.23
CA THR A 92 -10.52 -16.17 -3.29
C THR A 92 -9.87 -15.05 -4.11
N LYS A 93 -10.63 -14.00 -4.46
CA LYS A 93 -10.10 -12.82 -5.15
C LYS A 93 -9.04 -12.11 -4.32
N LEU A 94 -9.29 -11.91 -3.02
CA LEU A 94 -8.33 -11.27 -2.11
C LEU A 94 -7.03 -12.05 -1.99
N ILE A 95 -7.10 -13.38 -1.86
CA ILE A 95 -5.91 -14.25 -1.86
C ILE A 95 -5.11 -14.06 -3.16
N GLY A 96 -5.79 -14.02 -4.31
CA GLY A 96 -5.16 -13.76 -5.60
C GLY A 96 -4.49 -12.38 -5.68
N THR A 97 -5.16 -11.34 -5.19
CA THR A 97 -4.61 -9.96 -5.15
C THR A 97 -3.36 -9.89 -4.27
N ILE A 98 -3.40 -10.47 -3.07
CA ILE A 98 -2.26 -10.48 -2.15
C ILE A 98 -1.10 -11.30 -2.74
N SER A 99 -1.36 -12.44 -3.37
CA SER A 99 -0.32 -13.26 -4.02
C SER A 99 0.36 -12.52 -5.18
N THR A 100 -0.42 -11.73 -5.93
CA THR A 100 0.10 -10.89 -7.03
C THR A 100 0.94 -9.74 -6.47
N LEU A 101 0.49 -9.10 -5.38
CA LEU A 101 1.25 -8.07 -4.68
C LEU A 101 2.57 -8.63 -4.15
N GLU A 102 2.56 -9.78 -3.48
CA GLU A 102 3.76 -10.44 -2.96
C GLU A 102 4.79 -10.72 -4.06
N SER A 103 4.33 -11.26 -5.19
CA SER A 103 5.20 -11.57 -6.34
C SER A 103 5.82 -10.31 -6.94
N THR A 104 5.02 -9.26 -7.11
CA THR A 104 5.47 -7.98 -7.65
C THR A 104 6.44 -7.29 -6.69
N PHE A 105 6.12 -7.28 -5.40
CA PHE A 105 6.98 -6.72 -4.36
C PHE A 105 8.33 -7.44 -4.29
N LYS A 106 8.36 -8.77 -4.30
CA LYS A 106 9.62 -9.54 -4.32
C LYS A 106 10.47 -9.24 -5.54
N LYS A 107 9.84 -9.12 -6.72
CA LYS A 107 10.53 -8.77 -7.97
C LYS A 107 11.16 -7.37 -7.88
N GLU A 108 10.39 -6.37 -7.48
CA GLU A 108 10.89 -4.99 -7.35
C GLU A 108 11.93 -4.86 -6.24
N PHE A 109 11.77 -5.58 -5.13
CA PHE A 109 12.73 -5.59 -4.03
C PHE A 109 14.07 -6.21 -4.45
N GLN A 110 14.07 -7.23 -5.31
CA GLN A 110 15.30 -7.80 -5.88
C GLN A 110 15.99 -6.83 -6.87
N MET A 111 15.22 -5.98 -7.54
CA MET A 111 15.73 -4.99 -8.50
C MET A 111 16.17 -3.68 -7.83
N SER A 112 15.56 -3.32 -6.71
CA SER A 112 15.93 -2.15 -5.92
C SER A 112 17.23 -2.46 -5.17
N GLY A 113 18.35 -1.95 -5.68
CA GLY A 113 19.72 -2.21 -5.22
C GLY A 113 20.07 -1.71 -3.80
N ILE A 114 19.14 -1.77 -2.85
CA ILE A 114 19.39 -1.59 -1.42
C ILE A 114 19.97 -2.89 -0.87
N GLY A 115 21.26 -3.10 -1.13
CA GLY A 115 22.19 -3.68 -0.15
C GLY A 115 21.97 -5.11 0.31
N MET A 116 21.88 -6.07 -0.61
CA MET A 116 22.52 -7.38 -0.41
C MET A 116 23.16 -7.75 -1.73
N GLY A 117 24.41 -7.31 -1.92
CA GLY A 117 25.19 -7.74 -3.08
C GLY A 117 25.21 -9.27 -3.14
N PRO A 118 25.22 -9.88 -4.33
CA PRO A 118 25.36 -11.31 -4.43
C PRO A 118 26.70 -11.66 -3.78
N THR A 119 26.66 -12.43 -2.70
CA THR A 119 27.84 -13.18 -2.23
C THR A 119 28.07 -14.26 -3.27
N ALA A 120 28.64 -13.84 -4.40
CA ALA A 120 29.12 -14.72 -5.43
C ALA A 120 30.24 -15.57 -4.82
N GLY A 121 29.97 -16.87 -4.69
CA GLY A 121 30.93 -17.95 -4.58
C GLY A 121 32.18 -17.68 -3.75
N ALA A 122 32.19 -18.16 -2.51
CA ALA A 122 33.43 -18.50 -1.83
C ALA A 122 34.08 -19.71 -2.54
N THR A 123 34.76 -19.47 -3.67
CA THR A 123 35.77 -20.39 -4.19
C THR A 123 37.10 -20.07 -3.52
N ALA A 124 37.62 -21.08 -2.82
CA ALA A 124 38.93 -21.08 -2.20
C ALA A 124 40.05 -20.80 -3.22
N GLY A 125 41.00 -19.93 -2.84
CA GLY A 125 42.31 -19.84 -3.47
C GLY A 125 42.84 -18.40 -3.61
N GLY A 126 43.91 -18.07 -2.89
CA GLY A 126 44.78 -16.93 -3.23
C GLY A 126 45.11 -16.00 -2.07
N PHE A 127 46.31 -16.18 -1.49
CA PHE A 127 46.92 -15.28 -0.52
C PHE A 127 47.25 -13.91 -1.15
N GLY A 128 46.99 -12.81 -0.43
CA GLY A 128 47.48 -11.47 -0.80
C GLY A 128 46.67 -10.31 -0.23
N GLY A 129 46.67 -10.13 1.10
CA GLY A 129 46.10 -8.94 1.73
C GLY A 129 47.16 -7.83 1.90
N PRO A 130 46.84 -6.55 1.66
CA PRO A 130 47.65 -5.44 2.18
C PRO A 130 47.28 -5.24 3.65
N GLY A 131 48.16 -5.74 4.53
CA GLY A 131 48.06 -5.56 5.97
C GLY A 131 48.31 -4.10 6.38
N PHE A 132 47.43 -3.58 7.24
CA PHE A 132 47.68 -2.40 8.05
C PHE A 132 48.59 -2.77 9.22
N GLY A 133 49.75 -2.13 9.32
CA GLY A 133 50.59 -2.20 10.52
C GLY A 133 52.02 -1.72 10.28
N GLY A 134 52.36 -0.53 10.79
CA GLY A 134 53.74 -0.05 10.81
C GLY A 134 53.88 1.41 11.26
N SER A 135 54.17 1.61 12.54
CA SER A 135 54.56 2.89 13.14
C SER A 135 55.93 3.39 12.62
N GLY A 136 56.05 4.68 12.26
CA GLY A 136 57.33 5.31 11.93
C GLY A 136 57.27 6.80 11.58
N SER A 137 57.73 7.63 12.53
CA SER A 137 58.37 8.97 12.43
C SER A 137 58.05 10.02 11.33
N ALA A 138 57.57 11.17 11.81
CA ALA A 138 58.01 12.57 11.57
C ALA A 138 58.33 13.11 10.15
N GLY A 139 57.63 14.18 9.78
CA GLY A 139 58.07 15.20 8.79
C GLY A 139 57.20 16.47 8.86
N TRP A 140 57.77 17.58 9.34
CA TRP A 140 57.14 18.88 9.60
C TRP A 140 57.08 19.82 8.37
N GLY A 141 56.02 20.65 8.28
CA GLY A 141 55.96 22.00 7.65
C GLY A 141 55.67 22.04 6.12
N SER A 142 55.07 23.07 5.51
CA SER A 142 54.58 24.39 5.91
C SER A 142 53.85 25.08 4.73
N GLY A 143 52.87 25.94 5.02
CA GLY A 143 52.41 27.08 4.19
C GLY A 143 51.23 26.81 3.25
N GLY A 144 50.11 27.54 3.22
CA GLY A 144 49.74 28.84 3.80
C GLY A 144 48.75 29.49 2.82
N GLY A 145 47.51 29.77 3.24
CA GLY A 145 46.45 30.33 2.39
C GLY A 145 46.38 31.86 2.38
N ALA A 146 45.54 32.43 1.51
CA ALA A 146 44.83 33.69 1.72
C ALA A 146 43.75 33.93 0.63
N ALA A 147 42.64 34.53 1.06
CA ALA A 147 41.42 34.86 0.34
C ALA A 147 41.51 36.14 -0.52
N GLY A 148 40.57 36.31 -1.45
CA GLY A 148 40.35 37.55 -2.22
C GLY A 148 38.87 37.80 -2.55
N TRP A 149 38.42 39.02 -2.27
CA TRP A 149 37.05 39.56 -2.36
C TRP A 149 36.70 40.15 -3.75
N GLY A 150 35.39 40.26 -4.05
CA GLY A 150 34.80 41.18 -5.05
C GLY A 150 33.67 40.51 -5.85
N GLY A 151 32.47 41.06 -6.11
CA GLY A 151 31.93 42.41 -5.98
C GLY A 151 31.21 42.81 -7.29
N GLY A 152 29.88 43.02 -7.25
CA GLY A 152 29.06 43.66 -8.30
C GLY A 152 28.41 42.70 -9.31
N ALA A 153 27.25 42.97 -9.91
CA ALA A 153 26.30 44.09 -9.83
C ALA A 153 24.95 43.62 -10.42
N ALA A 154 23.85 44.21 -9.94
CA ALA A 154 22.51 44.06 -10.51
C ALA A 154 22.35 44.93 -11.76
N ALA A 155 21.81 44.36 -12.84
CA ALA A 155 21.17 45.01 -13.99
C ALA A 155 20.50 43.89 -14.81
N GLY A 156 19.32 44.00 -15.39
CA GLY A 156 18.36 45.08 -15.53
C GLY A 156 17.18 44.51 -16.33
N TRP A 157 15.97 45.00 -16.05
CA TRP A 157 14.78 44.66 -16.82
C TRP A 157 14.87 45.31 -18.20
N GLY A 158 14.86 44.52 -19.26
CA GLY A 158 14.94 44.98 -20.64
C GLY A 158 13.89 44.30 -21.51
N ALA A 159 12.97 45.10 -22.05
CA ALA A 159 11.98 44.71 -23.04
C ALA A 159 12.62 44.51 -24.43
N GLY A 160 12.12 43.54 -25.20
CA GLY A 160 12.40 43.34 -26.63
C GLY A 160 11.74 42.04 -27.09
N ALA A 161 10.60 42.10 -27.78
CA ALA A 161 10.47 42.19 -29.23
C ALA A 161 10.38 40.80 -29.90
N ALA A 162 9.39 40.69 -30.78
CA ALA A 162 8.86 39.48 -31.40
C ALA A 162 9.84 38.73 -32.33
N GLY A 163 9.63 37.41 -32.48
CA GLY A 163 10.07 36.67 -33.65
C GLY A 163 10.28 35.17 -33.46
N GLY A 164 9.53 34.37 -34.22
CA GLY A 164 10.10 33.19 -34.90
C GLY A 164 10.02 31.82 -34.23
N SER A 165 9.05 31.04 -34.68
CA SER A 165 9.07 29.58 -34.93
C SER A 165 10.28 28.76 -34.48
N GLY A 166 10.03 27.75 -33.64
CA GLY A 166 10.93 26.63 -33.42
C GLY A 166 10.25 25.58 -32.55
N ALA A 167 9.84 24.46 -33.17
CA ALA A 167 9.31 23.30 -32.49
C ALA A 167 10.39 22.73 -31.54
N GLY A 168 10.06 22.69 -30.25
CA GLY A 168 10.79 21.96 -29.22
C GLY A 168 9.76 21.18 -28.42
N GLU A 169 9.81 19.86 -28.52
CA GLU A 169 8.97 18.94 -27.77
C GLU A 169 9.45 18.93 -26.32
N ASP A 170 8.60 19.35 -25.38
CA ASP A 170 8.86 19.25 -23.95
C ASP A 170 8.79 17.76 -23.52
N PRO A 171 9.86 17.17 -22.96
CA PRO A 171 9.90 15.75 -22.56
C PRO A 171 9.16 15.46 -21.25
N TYR A 172 8.49 16.44 -20.65
CA TYR A 172 7.68 16.29 -19.44
C TYR A 172 6.33 16.99 -19.65
N GLY A 173 5.43 16.28 -20.34
CA GLY A 173 4.12 16.81 -20.75
C GLY A 173 3.21 17.18 -19.57
N THR A 174 3.10 18.48 -19.28
CA THR A 174 1.91 19.08 -18.67
C THR A 174 1.02 19.63 -19.78
N GLY A 175 0.26 18.73 -20.42
CA GLY A 175 -0.79 19.10 -21.37
C GLY A 175 -1.99 19.71 -20.64
N ALA A 176 -2.41 20.89 -21.09
CA ALA A 176 -3.65 21.54 -20.68
C ALA A 176 -4.85 20.61 -20.92
N ALA A 177 -5.68 20.42 -19.90
CA ALA A 177 -6.92 19.66 -20.01
C ALA A 177 -7.88 20.37 -20.98
N SER A 178 -8.09 19.79 -22.15
CA SER A 178 -9.16 20.20 -23.06
C SER A 178 -10.51 19.84 -22.44
N SER A 179 -11.29 20.84 -22.09
CA SER A 179 -12.66 20.72 -21.59
C SER A 179 -13.62 20.33 -22.70
N SER A 180 -13.71 19.04 -23.01
CA SER A 180 -14.84 18.44 -23.73
C SER A 180 -14.87 16.94 -23.50
N ASN A 181 -16.00 16.46 -22.95
CA ASN A 181 -16.41 15.06 -22.74
C ASN A 181 -16.45 14.54 -21.29
N PHE A 182 -17.10 15.28 -20.38
CA PHE A 182 -17.67 14.69 -19.16
C PHE A 182 -19.17 14.99 -19.08
N GLN A 183 -19.96 14.37 -19.95
CA GLN A 183 -21.41 14.23 -19.76
C GLN A 183 -21.66 12.86 -19.15
N GLY A 184 -22.09 12.82 -17.88
CA GLY A 184 -22.62 11.59 -17.28
C GLY A 184 -22.25 11.27 -15.83
N GLY A 185 -21.77 12.23 -15.04
CA GLY A 185 -21.71 12.06 -13.58
C GLY A 185 -23.12 11.94 -13.03
N ARG A 186 -23.49 10.75 -12.54
CA ARG A 186 -24.74 10.53 -11.78
C ARG A 186 -24.48 10.94 -10.33
N ASP A 187 -24.86 12.16 -10.00
CA ASP A 187 -24.87 12.66 -8.64
C ASP A 187 -25.99 11.96 -7.86
N TYR A 188 -25.63 11.03 -6.98
CA TYR A 188 -26.54 10.46 -5.98
C TYR A 188 -26.24 11.10 -4.63
N LEU A 189 -26.96 12.16 -4.31
CA LEU A 189 -27.15 12.68 -2.96
C LEU A 189 -28.35 13.63 -2.97
N ASP A 190 -29.54 13.04 -3.02
CA ASP A 190 -30.79 13.62 -2.53
C ASP A 190 -31.75 12.44 -2.26
N ILE A 191 -31.86 12.05 -0.98
CA ILE A 191 -33.00 11.57 -0.17
C ILE A 191 -32.47 11.37 1.25
#